data_AF-A0A946ANG6-F1
#
_entry.id   AF-A0A946ANG6-F1
#
_cell.length_a   1.000
_cell.length_b   1.000
_cell.length_c   1.000
_cell.angle_alpha   90.00
_cell.angle_beta   90.00
_cell.angle_gamma   90.00
#
_symmetry.space_group_name_H-M   'P 1'
#
loop_
_entity.id
_entity.type
_entity.pdbx_description
1 polymer ?
#
loop_
_entity_poly.entity_id
_entity_poly.type
_entity_poly.pdbx_seq_one_letter_code
_entity_poly.pdbx_strand_id
1 'polypeptide(L)' 'LTPPIRFSLEQALEFVDDDELLEVTPKSLRLRKKLLTEVDRKRDSRSRA' A
#
# COMPACT_ATOMS: atom_id res chain seq x y z
N LEU A 1 5.03 -23.80 2.35
CA LEU A 1 4.75 -22.35 2.34
C LEU A 1 6.05 -21.63 2.06
N THR A 2 6.08 -20.79 1.04
CA THR A 2 7.22 -19.93 0.77
C THR A 2 7.37 -18.88 1.88
N PRO A 3 8.60 -18.53 2.29
CA PRO A 3 8.82 -17.55 3.35
C PRO A 3 8.35 -16.15 2.91
N PRO A 4 7.81 -15.33 3.82
CA PRO A 4 7.38 -13.98 3.50
C PRO A 4 8.57 -13.06 3.28
N ILE A 5 8.42 -12.12 2.35
CA ILE A 5 9.38 -11.04 2.13
C ILE A 5 9.23 -10.03 3.26
N ARG A 6 10.35 -9.68 3.91
CA ARG A 6 10.40 -8.65 4.94
C ARG A 6 11.03 -7.41 4.37
N PHE A 7 10.26 -6.32 4.31
CA PHE A 7 10.75 -5.02 3.89
C PHE A 7 11.37 -4.27 5.07
N SER A 8 12.47 -3.57 4.81
CA SER A 8 12.90 -2.45 5.66
C SER A 8 11.99 -1.24 5.46
N LEU A 9 12.14 -0.21 6.31
CA LEU A 9 11.37 1.02 6.15
C LEU A 9 11.68 1.71 4.82
N GLU A 10 12.95 1.76 4.46
CA GLU A 10 13.43 2.39 3.22
C GLU A 10 12.93 1.63 2.00
N GLN A 11 13.03 0.30 2.02
CA GLN A 11 12.52 -0.55 0.94
C GLN A 11 11.01 -0.41 0.79
N ALA A 12 10.27 -0.30 1.90
CA ALA A 12 8.83 -0.11 1.87
C ALA A 12 8.46 1.27 1.30
N LEU A 13 9.23 2.32 1.60
CA LEU A 13 9.00 3.66 1.04
C LEU A 13 9.30 3.72 -0.46
N GLU A 14 10.33 3.03 -0.93
CA GLU A 14 10.64 2.93 -2.35
C GLU A 14 9.59 2.13 -3.13
N PHE A 15 8.94 1.17 -2.47
CA PHE A 15 7.95 0.30 -3.10
C PHE A 15 6.54 0.93 -3.21
N VAL A 16 6.22 1.97 -2.41
CA VAL A 16 4.86 2.53 -2.35
C VAL A 16 4.55 3.38 -3.59
N ASP A 17 3.42 3.08 -4.23
CA ASP A 17 2.85 3.86 -5.34
C ASP A 17 1.94 5.02 -4.87
N ASP A 18 1.54 5.90 -5.79
CA ASP A 18 0.68 7.08 -5.52
C ASP A 18 -0.73 6.75 -4.98
N ASP A 19 -1.25 5.55 -5.28
CA ASP A 19 -2.54 5.07 -4.77
C ASP A 19 -2.38 4.17 -3.53
N GLU A 20 -1.18 4.07 -2.99
CA GLU A 20 -0.80 3.27 -1.84
C GLU A 20 -0.32 4.14 -0.68
N LEU A 21 -0.30 3.54 0.51
CA LEU A 21 0.10 4.14 1.77
C LEU A 21 0.88 3.12 2.59
N LEU A 22 1.96 3.57 3.22
CA LEU A 22 2.66 2.82 4.25
C LEU A 22 2.12 3.19 5.63
N GLU A 23 1.49 2.24 6.30
CA GLU A 23 1.09 2.37 7.70
C GLU A 23 2.29 2.00 8.59
N VAL A 24 2.77 2.99 9.35
CA VAL A 24 3.92 2.84 10.24
C VAL A 24 3.44 2.80 11.69
N THR A 25 3.81 1.75 12.40
CA THR A 25 3.61 1.62 13.85
C THR A 25 4.94 1.20 14.49
N PRO A 26 5.15 1.42 15.80
CA PRO A 26 6.44 1.07 16.44
C PRO A 26 6.83 -0.40 16.34
N LYS A 27 5.86 -1.30 16.08
CA LYS A 27 6.07 -2.75 16.00
C LYS A 27 5.91 -3.33 14.60
N SER A 28 5.35 -2.58 13.66
CA SER A 28 5.01 -3.12 12.34
C SER A 28 4.93 -2.05 11.25
N LEU A 29 5.30 -2.48 10.05
CA LEU A 29 5.13 -1.77 8.78
C LEU A 29 4.10 -2.53 7.95
N ARG A 30 3.11 -1.85 7.40
CA ARG A 30 2.08 -2.44 6.52
C ARG A 30 1.84 -1.60 5.29
N LEU A 31 1.86 -2.23 4.12
CA LEU A 31 1.46 -1.61 2.86
C LEU A 31 -0.06 -1.74 2.67
N ARG A 32 -0.70 -0.66 2.25
CA ARG A 32 -2.16 -0.57 2.14
C ARG A 32 -2.56 0.35 0.98
N LYS A 33 -3.62 0.02 0.26
CA LYS A 33 -4.21 0.95 -0.73
C LYS A 33 -4.87 2.15 -0.03
N LYS A 34 -4.71 3.34 -0.61
CA LYS A 34 -5.35 4.58 -0.15
C LYS A 34 -6.87 4.42 -0.07
N LEU A 35 -7.45 3.76 -1.07
CA LEU A 35 -8.84 3.35 -1.09
C LEU A 35 -8.93 1.85 -0.80
N LEU A 36 -9.56 1.52 0.33
CA LEU A 36 -9.58 0.15 0.87
C LEU A 36 -10.46 -0.79 0.04
N THR A 37 -11.61 -0.31 -0.42
CA THR A 37 -12.54 -1.14 -1.18
C THR A 37 -12.18 -1.12 -2.66
N GLU A 38 -12.47 -2.22 -3.35
CA GLU A 38 -12.29 -2.28 -4.81
C GLU A 38 -13.23 -1.33 -5.55
N VAL A 39 -14.46 -1.16 -5.06
CA VAL A 39 -15.47 -0.28 -5.65
C VAL A 39 -14.99 1.17 -5.65
N ASP A 40 -14.46 1.64 -4.52
CA ASP A 40 -13.96 3.01 -4.41
C ASP A 40 -12.76 3.23 -5.34
N ARG A 41 -11.85 2.26 -5.45
CA ARG A 41 -10.72 2.31 -6.39
C ARG A 41 -11.18 2.44 -7.85
N LYS A 42 -12.15 1.63 -8.25
CA LYS A 42 -12.70 1.66 -9.62
C LYS A 42 -13.43 2.97 -9.92
N ARG A 43 -14.02 3.60 -8.91
CA ARG A 43 -14.66 4.91 -9.05
C ARG A 43 -13.62 6.02 -9.18
N ASP A 44 -12.58 6.02 -8.34
CA ASP A 44 -11.49 7.01 -8.37
C ASP A 44 -10.73 6.94 -9.70
N SER A 45 -10.42 5.73 -10.19
CA SER A 45 -9.73 5.56 -11.49
C SER A 45 -10.54 6.09 -12.68
N ARG A 46 -11.88 5.97 -12.63
CA ARG A 46 -12.78 6.55 -13.66
C ARG A 46 -12.90 8.07 -13.56
N SER A 47 -12.74 8.65 -12.38
CA SER A 47 -12.85 10.10 -12.18
C SER A 47 -11.58 10.87 -12.54
N ARG A 48 -10.42 10.18 -12.54
CA ARG A 48 -9.12 10.75 -12.91
C ARG A 48 -8.81 10.61 -14.41
N ALA A 49 -9.61 9.86 -15.16
CA ALA A 49 -9.53 9.73 -16.62
C ALA A 49 -10.33 10.84 -17.29
#